data_AF-A0A1Y1Q8V4-F1
#
_entry.id   AF-A0A1Y1Q8V4-F1
#
_cell.length_a   1.000
_cell.length_b   1.000
_cell.length_c   1.000
_cell.angle_alpha   90.00
_cell.angle_beta   90.00
_cell.angle_gamma   90.00
#
_symmetry.space_group_name_H-M   'P 1'
#
loop_
_entity.id
_entity.type
_entity.pdbx_description
1 polymer ?
#
loop_
_entity_poly.entity_id
_entity_poly.type
_entity_poly.pdbx_seq_one_letter_code
_entity_poly.pdbx_strand_id
1 'polypeptide(L)' 'MLTNSNFRLKGYYVTDLNLDGTTIYSGPSNDINLLLGNVLLHPGNGLTAANYIITGSIPK' A
#
# COMPACT_ATOMS: atom_id res chain seq x y z
N MET A 1 -0.88 -18.12 -21.32
CA MET A 1 -0.74 -18.41 -19.87
C MET A 1 0.05 -17.26 -19.26
N LEU A 2 -0.61 -16.33 -18.59
CA LEU A 2 0.06 -15.18 -17.98
C LEU A 2 0.74 -15.67 -16.70
N THR A 3 2.04 -15.93 -16.78
CA THR A 3 2.88 -16.23 -15.61
C THR A 3 3.11 -14.93 -14.85
N ASN A 4 2.23 -14.61 -13.90
CA ASN A 4 2.58 -13.60 -12.90
C ASN A 4 3.77 -14.18 -12.11
N SER A 5 4.96 -13.66 -12.41
CA SER A 5 6.25 -14.18 -11.91
C SER A 5 6.55 -13.70 -10.48
N ASN A 6 5.58 -13.07 -9.81
CA ASN A 6 5.78 -12.53 -8.48
C ASN A 6 5.38 -13.52 -7.40
N PHE A 7 6.22 -13.57 -6.37
CA PHE A 7 5.98 -14.35 -5.17
C PHE A 7 4.83 -13.74 -4.37
N ARG A 8 3.90 -14.60 -3.93
CA ARG A 8 2.78 -14.24 -3.05
C ARG A 8 3.04 -14.86 -1.67
N LEU A 9 3.34 -14.03 -0.70
CA LEU A 9 3.57 -14.47 0.67
C LEU A 9 2.22 -14.59 1.40
N LYS A 10 1.83 -15.81 1.75
CA LYS A 10 0.57 -16.05 2.48
C LYS A 10 0.74 -15.87 3.98
N GLY A 11 -0.18 -15.14 4.60
CA GLY A 11 -0.26 -14.88 6.04
C GLY A 11 -0.46 -13.41 6.35
N TYR A 12 -0.87 -13.12 7.59
CA TYR A 12 -1.01 -11.76 8.10
C TYR A 12 0.34 -11.24 8.58
N TYR A 13 1.07 -10.58 7.69
CA TYR A 13 2.33 -9.93 7.99
C TYR A 13 2.16 -8.41 8.08
N VAL A 14 3.14 -7.72 8.64
CA VAL A 14 3.16 -6.24 8.69
C VAL A 14 3.14 -5.60 7.30
N THR A 15 3.41 -6.38 6.25
CA THR A 15 3.40 -5.98 4.85
C THR A 15 2.06 -6.23 4.14
N ASP A 16 1.13 -6.96 4.77
CA ASP A 16 -0.24 -7.18 4.29
C ASP A 16 -1.10 -5.97 4.73
N LEU A 17 -1.10 -4.94 3.91
CA LEU A 17 -1.63 -3.62 4.30
C LEU A 17 -3.16 -3.56 4.19
N ASN A 18 -3.75 -4.44 3.40
CA ASN A 18 -5.21 -4.54 3.23
C ASN A 18 -5.82 -5.66 4.10
N LEU A 19 -5.01 -6.45 4.79
CA LEU A 19 -5.40 -7.56 5.65
C LEU A 19 -6.19 -8.65 4.89
N ASP A 20 -5.78 -8.95 3.65
CA ASP A 20 -6.37 -10.02 2.85
C ASP A 20 -5.69 -11.39 3.03
N GLY A 21 -4.65 -11.45 3.86
CA GLY A 21 -3.88 -12.65 4.16
C GLY A 21 -2.83 -12.97 3.10
N THR A 22 -2.52 -12.05 2.19
CA THR A 22 -1.48 -12.21 1.16
C THR A 22 -0.70 -10.92 0.94
N THR A 23 0.62 -10.94 1.19
CA THR A 23 1.51 -9.87 0.74
C THR A 23 2.01 -10.11 -0.69
N ILE A 24 1.96 -9.08 -1.54
CA ILE A 24 2.50 -9.08 -2.90
C ILE A 24 3.25 -7.78 -3.17
N TYR A 25 4.49 -7.88 -3.67
CA TYR A 25 5.31 -6.70 -4.01
C TYR A 25 4.93 -6.06 -5.35
N SER A 26 4.74 -6.86 -6.41
CA SER A 26 4.42 -6.33 -7.74
C SER A 26 3.39 -7.18 -8.49
N GLY A 27 2.72 -6.57 -9.46
CA GLY A 27 1.57 -7.14 -10.16
C GLY A 27 0.22 -6.58 -9.68
N PRO A 28 -0.91 -7.09 -10.21
CA PRO A 28 -2.24 -6.68 -9.78
C PRO A 28 -2.46 -6.94 -8.29
N SER A 29 -3.17 -6.03 -7.63
CA SER A 29 -3.50 -6.11 -6.19
C SER A 29 -2.28 -6.24 -5.27
N ASN A 30 -1.20 -5.50 -5.58
CA ASN A 30 -0.04 -5.42 -4.68
C ASN A 30 -0.27 -4.40 -3.53
N ASP A 31 0.41 -4.62 -2.41
CA ASP A 31 0.32 -3.76 -1.22
C ASP A 31 0.98 -2.38 -1.44
N ILE A 32 1.98 -2.31 -2.32
CA ILE A 32 2.76 -1.09 -2.61
C ILE A 32 1.87 0.01 -3.20
N ASN A 33 0.92 -0.36 -4.07
CA ASN A 33 -0.02 0.58 -4.68
C ASN A 33 -0.97 1.17 -3.64
N LEU A 34 -1.38 0.38 -2.64
CA LEU A 34 -2.19 0.88 -1.53
C LEU A 34 -1.39 1.90 -0.70
N LEU A 35 -0.15 1.57 -0.36
CA LEU A 35 0.76 2.48 0.35
C LEU A 35 0.98 3.79 -0.42
N LEU A 36 1.27 3.69 -1.72
CA LEU A 36 1.50 4.85 -2.57
C LEU A 36 0.23 5.71 -2.73
N GLY A 37 -0.93 5.07 -2.89
CA GLY A 37 -2.22 5.75 -2.93
C GLY A 37 -2.48 6.59 -1.67
N ASN A 38 -2.18 6.04 -0.49
CA ASN A 38 -2.33 6.77 0.77
C ASN A 38 -1.45 8.02 0.83
N VAL A 39 -0.24 8.01 0.26
CA VAL A 39 0.68 9.16 0.25
C VAL A 39 0.26 10.18 -0.81
N LEU A 40 0.09 9.73 -2.06
CA LEU A 40 -0.17 10.62 -3.19
C LEU A 40 -1.54 11.28 -3.14
N LEU A 41 -2.55 10.54 -2.68
CA LEU A 41 -3.94 11.00 -2.67
C LEU A 41 -4.40 11.47 -1.29
N HIS A 42 -3.47 11.64 -0.34
CA HIS A 42 -3.82 12.15 0.98
C HIS A 42 -4.48 13.54 0.84
N PRO A 43 -5.61 13.82 1.50
CA PRO A 43 -6.31 15.10 1.35
C PRO A 43 -5.46 16.32 1.78
N GLY A 44 -4.50 16.11 2.68
CA GLY A 44 -3.50 17.13 3.05
C GLY A 44 -2.35 17.32 2.05
N ASN A 45 -2.18 16.40 1.09
CA ASN A 45 -1.13 16.46 0.07
C ASN A 45 -1.55 17.30 -1.15
N GLY A 46 -1.95 18.56 -0.93
CA GLY A 46 -2.44 19.44 -2.00
C GLY A 46 -1.40 19.77 -3.09
N LEU A 47 -0.10 19.63 -2.77
CA LEU A 47 0.99 19.85 -3.72
C LEU A 47 1.40 18.57 -4.48
N THR A 48 0.69 17.45 -4.26
CA THR A 48 0.98 16.15 -4.90
C THR A 48 2.42 15.68 -4.71
N ALA A 49 2.99 15.94 -3.53
CA ALA A 49 4.34 15.53 -3.19
C ALA A 49 4.42 14.00 -3.14
N ALA A 50 5.41 13.42 -3.82
CA ALA A 50 5.63 11.97 -3.84
C ALA A 50 6.04 11.38 -2.49
N ASN A 51 6.48 12.22 -1.56
CA ASN A 51 7.01 11.89 -0.25
C ASN A 51 6.23 12.59 0.88
N TYR A 52 4.93 12.82 0.69
CA TYR A 52 4.10 13.48 1.70
C TYR A 52 4.07 12.67 3.02
N ILE A 53 4.36 13.35 4.13
CA ILE A 53 4.37 12.74 5.46
C ILE A 53 2.99 12.88 6.09
N ILE A 54 2.35 11.74 6.35
CA ILE A 54 1.07 11.67 7.05
C ILE A 54 1.36 11.69 8.56
N THR A 55 1.04 12.80 9.22
CA THR A 55 1.12 12.90 10.69
C THR A 55 -0.18 12.37 11.29
N GLY A 56 -0.07 11.33 12.13
CA GLY A 56 -1.22 10.86 12.90
C GLY A 56 -1.75 11.94 13.83
N SER A 57 -3.07 12.02 13.97
CA SER A 57 -3.71 12.79 15.04
C SER A 57 -4.44 11.83 15.96
N ILE A 58 -4.46 12.15 17.25
CA ILE A 58 -5.26 11.42 18.23
C ILE A 58 -6.73 11.64 17.85
N PRO A 59 -7.57 10.58 17.76
CA PRO A 59 -9.00 10.77 17.55
C PRO A 59 -9.53 11.73 18.61
N LYS A 60 -10.28 12.75 18.17
CA LYS A 60 -11.02 13.64 19.08
C LYS A 60 -12.29 12.96 19.58
#